data_AF-E3RYZ1-F1
#
_entry.id   AF-E3RYZ1-F1
#
_cell.length_a   1.000
_cell.length_b   1.000
_cell.length_c   1.000
_cell.angle_alpha   90.00
_cell.angle_beta   90.00
_cell.angle_gamma   90.00
#
_symmetry.space_group_name_H-M   'P 1'
#
loop_
_entity.id
_entity.type
_entity.pdbx_description
1 polymer ?
#
loop_
_entity_poly.entity_id
_entity_poly.type
_entity_poly.pdbx_seq_one_letter_code
_entity_poly.pdbx_strand_id
1 'polypeptide(L)'
;MEPYTSTIRLLASAHKTCIFTVIILYCLLVRYLRYKRRDRTPHTLHYPDRPSWARITLQDAHSIQLTLAEQEFPTTFSLSIFFSLFKTYGIPGISSLLVATGQLSGSATASKRAADTGVVITEVVLNEPDSERAIGGIALMNYLHGRYRKAGKISDEDMLYTLSLFVLEPIRWTANYEWRDVTDFEKCAMGVYLKDLGEKMEISYGGLPSASEGWRDGLHWLGELESWSLEYEMRCMVPAETNAVLARTTLGVALFNVPVCLRPSGVRMVSALLGTRLRRAMKLEKPPAIYTYLLTTIVEVRKFALRNFVLPRPACWRRKWFTELDAQTGRAHFCQYIAHPWYIEPTFAARWGLKALFLRFIGGAVPGENRYFPDGYRIHELGPEELVGKGGTEMERVINYASNSARATTLLDELSAIPGPSSNATTPRFHLIQADMSSKPSVQALVSETIEKMGRLDVVVSNAGWTRITTFSDIEQQVNDDDWDKCFTLNVKTHMWLAYATKDALAATEGAFITTASVAGVKPSGSSVPYAVTKAAQIHLAKSLAVILAPKIRVNSISPGLLMTEWGMKFPESKRLAAVGNTKLKRLATVEDCADVVRVLATGRSVTGQNICVDGGSSV
;
A
#
# COMPACT_ATOMS: atom_id res chain seq x y z
N MET A 1 -21.14 -77.60 7.80
CA MET A 1 -20.27 -76.39 7.86
C MET A 1 -20.15 -75.63 6.52
N GLU A 2 -20.67 -76.15 5.40
CA GLU A 2 -20.61 -75.46 4.08
C GLU A 2 -21.58 -74.28 3.81
N PRO A 3 -22.79 -74.16 4.40
CA PRO A 3 -23.68 -73.05 4.03
C PRO A 3 -23.22 -71.70 4.60
N TYR A 4 -22.49 -71.69 5.72
CA TYR A 4 -21.98 -70.46 6.35
C TYR A 4 -20.83 -69.81 5.58
N THR A 5 -20.00 -70.58 4.88
CA THR A 5 -18.87 -70.06 4.10
C THR A 5 -19.30 -69.35 2.82
N SER A 6 -20.44 -69.73 2.23
CA SER A 6 -20.98 -69.08 1.02
C SER A 6 -21.53 -67.67 1.31
N THR A 7 -22.30 -67.51 2.39
CA THR A 7 -22.89 -66.24 2.82
C THR A 7 -21.83 -65.24 3.28
N ILE A 8 -20.79 -65.70 3.98
CA ILE A 8 -19.66 -64.86 4.39
C ILE A 8 -18.86 -64.36 3.18
N ARG A 9 -18.67 -65.19 2.14
CA ARG A 9 -18.00 -64.76 0.89
C ARG A 9 -18.84 -63.74 0.11
N LEU A 10 -20.15 -63.90 0.08
CA LEU A 10 -21.08 -62.97 -0.57
C LEU A 10 -21.14 -61.62 0.15
N LEU A 11 -21.20 -61.63 1.48
CA LEU A 11 -21.12 -60.42 2.32
C LEU A 11 -19.76 -59.72 2.21
N ALA A 12 -18.66 -60.47 2.20
CA ALA A 12 -17.32 -59.91 1.98
C ALA A 12 -17.16 -59.31 0.58
N SER A 13 -17.76 -59.93 -0.45
CA SER A 13 -17.78 -59.38 -1.82
C SER A 13 -18.63 -58.12 -1.91
N ALA A 14 -19.83 -58.11 -1.32
CA ALA A 14 -20.70 -56.94 -1.28
C ALA A 14 -20.06 -55.77 -0.51
N HIS A 15 -19.37 -56.05 0.60
CA HIS A 15 -18.59 -55.03 1.33
C HIS A 15 -17.43 -54.47 0.50
N LYS A 16 -16.68 -55.31 -0.24
CA LYS A 16 -15.61 -54.85 -1.14
C LYS A 16 -16.16 -53.95 -2.24
N THR A 17 -17.27 -54.33 -2.88
CA THR A 17 -17.93 -53.52 -3.92
C THR A 17 -18.46 -52.20 -3.36
N CYS A 18 -19.05 -52.22 -2.16
CA CYS A 18 -19.52 -51.01 -1.48
C CYS A 18 -18.36 -50.04 -1.17
N ILE A 19 -17.27 -50.55 -0.59
CA ILE A 19 -16.06 -49.75 -0.29
C ILE A 19 -15.48 -49.14 -1.58
N PHE A 20 -15.35 -49.94 -2.64
CA PHE A 20 -14.84 -49.46 -3.93
C PHE A 20 -15.74 -48.37 -4.54
N THR A 21 -17.06 -48.55 -4.46
CA THR A 21 -18.04 -47.55 -4.93
C THR A 21 -17.93 -46.25 -4.15
N VAL A 22 -17.81 -46.31 -2.83
CA VAL A 22 -17.63 -45.13 -1.97
C VAL A 22 -16.33 -44.39 -2.33
N ILE A 23 -15.24 -45.11 -2.56
CA ILE A 23 -13.96 -44.50 -2.97
C ILE A 23 -14.08 -43.80 -4.33
N ILE A 24 -14.71 -44.42 -5.32
CA ILE A 24 -14.94 -43.81 -6.63
C ILE A 24 -15.81 -42.55 -6.50
N LEU A 25 -16.94 -42.65 -5.81
CA LEU A 25 -17.85 -41.52 -5.60
C LEU A 25 -17.14 -40.37 -4.87
N TYR A 26 -16.31 -40.67 -3.88
CA TYR A 26 -15.48 -39.68 -3.20
C TYR A 26 -14.48 -39.00 -4.15
N CYS A 27 -13.74 -39.77 -4.97
CA CYS A 27 -12.79 -39.21 -5.94
C CYS A 27 -13.50 -38.34 -6.98
N LEU A 28 -14.67 -38.75 -7.46
CA LEU A 28 -15.51 -37.97 -8.37
C LEU A 28 -16.01 -36.68 -7.71
N LEU A 29 -16.42 -36.74 -6.44
CA LEU A 29 -16.83 -35.58 -5.66
C LEU A 29 -15.67 -34.59 -5.48
N VAL A 30 -14.48 -35.08 -5.10
CA VAL A 30 -13.26 -34.26 -4.97
C VAL A 30 -12.98 -33.54 -6.28
N ARG A 31 -12.99 -34.27 -7.40
CA ARG A 31 -12.74 -33.70 -8.72
C ARG A 31 -13.82 -32.68 -9.10
N TYR A 32 -15.10 -33.03 -8.94
CA TYR A 32 -16.20 -32.12 -9.22
C TYR A 32 -16.08 -30.80 -8.43
N LEU A 33 -15.88 -30.87 -7.12
CA LEU A 33 -15.82 -29.67 -6.28
C LEU A 33 -14.62 -28.78 -6.61
N ARG A 34 -13.45 -29.36 -6.91
CA ARG A 34 -12.24 -28.61 -7.30
C ARG A 34 -12.43 -27.87 -8.62
N TYR A 35 -12.90 -28.56 -9.65
CA TYR A 35 -13.07 -27.96 -10.98
C TYR A 35 -14.26 -27.00 -11.00
N LYS A 36 -15.34 -27.29 -10.26
CA LYS A 36 -16.46 -26.35 -10.05
C LYS A 36 -15.99 -25.04 -9.45
N ARG A 37 -15.08 -25.04 -8.48
CA ARG A 37 -14.53 -23.80 -7.92
C ARG A 37 -13.76 -23.00 -8.96
N ARG A 38 -12.86 -23.66 -9.71
CA ARG A 38 -12.07 -23.03 -10.77
C ARG A 38 -12.97 -22.38 -11.83
N ASP A 39 -13.96 -23.12 -12.32
CA ASP A 39 -14.75 -22.74 -13.51
C ASP A 39 -15.90 -21.77 -13.18
N ARG A 40 -16.36 -21.72 -11.93
CA ARG A 40 -17.49 -20.87 -11.53
C ARG A 40 -17.10 -19.41 -11.29
N THR A 41 -15.85 -19.12 -10.97
CA THR A 41 -15.38 -17.78 -10.59
C THR A 41 -15.65 -16.72 -11.66
N PRO A 42 -15.29 -16.90 -12.96
CA PRO A 42 -15.54 -15.88 -13.98
C PRO A 42 -17.03 -15.56 -14.13
N HIS A 43 -17.89 -16.58 -14.11
CA HIS A 43 -19.34 -16.41 -14.23
C HIS A 43 -19.96 -15.72 -13.00
N THR A 44 -19.43 -15.98 -11.81
CA THR A 44 -19.95 -15.40 -10.56
C THR A 44 -19.60 -13.92 -10.44
N LEU A 45 -18.47 -13.52 -11.03
CA LEU A 45 -18.01 -12.12 -11.08
C LEU A 45 -18.44 -11.39 -12.36
N HIS A 46 -19.33 -11.99 -13.17
CA HIS A 46 -19.87 -11.39 -14.41
C HIS A 46 -18.83 -11.13 -15.53
N TYR A 47 -17.80 -11.98 -15.64
CA TYR A 47 -16.77 -11.97 -16.69
C TYR A 47 -16.76 -13.27 -17.52
N PRO A 48 -17.85 -13.60 -18.25
CA PRO A 48 -18.02 -14.91 -18.88
C PRO A 48 -17.11 -15.17 -20.09
N ASP A 49 -16.51 -14.14 -20.69
CA ASP A 49 -15.76 -14.23 -21.95
C ASP A 49 -14.50 -13.36 -21.96
N ARG A 50 -13.57 -13.64 -22.88
CA ARG A 50 -12.27 -12.96 -22.97
C ARG A 50 -12.38 -11.43 -23.16
N PRO A 51 -13.30 -10.89 -23.99
CA PRO A 51 -13.52 -9.45 -24.10
C PRO A 51 -13.94 -8.78 -22.77
N SER A 52 -14.75 -9.45 -21.96
CA SER A 52 -15.20 -8.92 -20.67
C SER A 52 -14.06 -8.66 -19.67
N TRP A 53 -12.90 -9.33 -19.84
CA TRP A 53 -11.77 -9.24 -18.92
C TRP A 53 -11.08 -7.87 -18.91
N ALA A 54 -11.26 -7.07 -19.96
CA ALA A 54 -10.80 -5.68 -20.01
C ALA A 54 -11.46 -4.78 -18.94
N ARG A 55 -12.59 -5.23 -18.36
CA ARG A 55 -13.35 -4.52 -17.34
C ARG A 55 -13.16 -5.07 -15.92
N ILE A 56 -12.22 -6.00 -15.71
CA ILE A 56 -11.93 -6.54 -14.38
C ILE A 56 -11.56 -5.37 -13.46
N THR A 57 -12.34 -5.19 -12.40
CA THR A 57 -12.07 -4.16 -11.40
C THR A 57 -10.90 -4.56 -10.51
N LEU A 58 -10.24 -3.59 -9.89
CA LEU A 58 -9.17 -3.85 -8.93
C LEU A 58 -9.65 -4.66 -7.72
N GLN A 59 -10.91 -4.44 -7.29
CA GLN A 59 -11.53 -5.19 -6.20
C GLN A 59 -11.78 -6.66 -6.57
N ASP A 60 -12.28 -6.92 -7.78
CA ASP A 60 -12.45 -8.30 -8.26
C ASP A 60 -11.11 -9.00 -8.43
N ALA A 61 -10.13 -8.30 -8.99
CA ALA A 61 -8.76 -8.80 -9.13
C ALA A 61 -8.15 -9.21 -7.78
N HIS A 62 -8.29 -8.35 -6.76
CA HIS A 62 -7.89 -8.64 -5.39
C HIS A 62 -8.62 -9.87 -4.82
N SER A 63 -9.95 -9.97 -4.98
CA SER A 63 -10.73 -11.09 -4.46
C SER A 63 -10.28 -12.45 -5.03
N ILE A 64 -9.92 -12.48 -6.31
CA ILE A 64 -9.39 -13.66 -7.00
C ILE A 64 -8.01 -14.01 -6.41
N GLN A 65 -7.12 -13.02 -6.29
CA GLN A 65 -5.80 -13.20 -5.71
C GLN A 65 -5.86 -13.72 -4.26
N LEU A 66 -6.74 -13.16 -3.44
CA LEU A 66 -6.96 -13.58 -2.06
C LEU A 66 -7.46 -15.03 -1.99
N THR A 67 -8.40 -15.40 -2.88
CA THR A 67 -8.90 -16.77 -2.99
C THR A 67 -7.78 -17.75 -3.33
N LEU A 68 -6.91 -17.41 -4.29
CA LEU A 68 -5.75 -18.20 -4.65
C LEU A 68 -4.77 -18.33 -3.47
N ALA A 69 -4.49 -17.24 -2.78
CA ALA A 69 -3.50 -17.17 -1.70
C ALA A 69 -3.97 -17.75 -0.35
N GLU A 70 -5.26 -17.75 -0.03
CA GLU A 70 -5.76 -18.26 1.26
C GLU A 70 -6.48 -19.60 1.15
N GLN A 71 -7.18 -19.84 0.04
CA GLN A 71 -8.04 -21.01 -0.11
C GLN A 71 -7.44 -22.07 -1.04
N GLU A 72 -6.89 -21.67 -2.18
CA GLU A 72 -6.51 -22.64 -3.21
C GLU A 72 -5.07 -23.14 -3.06
N PHE A 73 -4.11 -22.22 -3.06
CA PHE A 73 -2.67 -22.51 -3.11
C PHE A 73 -1.85 -21.84 -2.00
N PRO A 74 -2.30 -21.83 -0.73
CA PRO A 74 -1.69 -20.98 0.29
C PRO A 74 -0.23 -21.27 0.60
N THR A 75 0.16 -22.55 0.60
CA THR A 75 1.56 -22.93 0.83
C THR A 75 2.44 -22.52 -0.36
N THR A 76 1.95 -22.71 -1.58
CA THR A 76 2.72 -22.41 -2.79
C THR A 76 2.86 -20.91 -3.01
N PHE A 77 1.80 -20.12 -2.76
CA PHE A 77 1.91 -18.66 -2.73
C PHE A 77 2.97 -18.21 -1.72
N SER A 78 2.93 -18.72 -0.48
CA SER A 78 3.93 -18.40 0.55
C SER A 78 5.37 -18.65 0.09
N LEU A 79 5.64 -19.85 -0.41
CA LEU A 79 6.98 -20.24 -0.85
C LEU A 79 7.41 -19.45 -2.09
N SER A 80 6.50 -19.16 -3.01
CA SER A 80 6.79 -18.40 -4.23
C SER A 80 7.17 -16.94 -3.94
N ILE A 81 6.53 -16.29 -2.96
CA ILE A 81 6.88 -14.92 -2.56
C ILE A 81 8.26 -14.89 -1.90
N PHE A 82 8.55 -15.84 -1.01
CA PHE A 82 9.90 -15.97 -0.44
C PHE A 82 10.95 -16.24 -1.52
N PHE A 83 10.63 -17.10 -2.49
CA PHE A 83 11.49 -17.38 -3.63
C PHE A 83 11.69 -16.17 -4.55
N SER A 84 10.65 -15.35 -4.76
CA SER A 84 10.71 -14.11 -5.55
C SER A 84 11.78 -13.18 -4.97
N LEU A 85 11.75 -12.96 -3.65
CA LEU A 85 12.78 -12.19 -2.95
C LEU A 85 14.16 -12.82 -3.11
N PHE A 86 14.28 -14.13 -2.88
CA PHE A 86 15.56 -14.83 -3.03
C PHE A 86 16.14 -14.69 -4.44
N LYS A 87 15.30 -14.76 -5.48
CA LYS A 87 15.71 -14.66 -6.87
C LYS A 87 16.26 -13.28 -7.24
N THR A 88 15.82 -12.21 -6.58
CA THR A 88 16.42 -10.86 -6.76
C THR A 88 17.89 -10.81 -6.33
N TYR A 89 18.32 -11.66 -5.38
CA TYR A 89 19.70 -11.69 -4.90
C TYR A 89 20.68 -12.24 -5.95
N GLY A 90 20.18 -12.79 -7.05
CA GLY A 90 20.98 -13.15 -8.22
C GLY A 90 21.37 -11.96 -9.12
N ILE A 91 20.89 -10.75 -8.81
CA ILE A 91 21.19 -9.53 -9.57
C ILE A 91 22.25 -8.70 -8.80
N PRO A 92 23.44 -8.45 -9.38
CA PRO A 92 24.52 -7.73 -8.70
C PRO A 92 24.16 -6.31 -8.24
N GLY A 93 23.34 -5.57 -8.99
CA GLY A 93 22.87 -4.24 -8.60
C GLY A 93 22.09 -4.26 -7.28
N ILE A 94 21.16 -5.21 -7.16
CA ILE A 94 20.34 -5.42 -5.96
C ILE A 94 21.20 -6.00 -4.82
N SER A 95 21.96 -7.06 -5.09
CA SER A 95 22.70 -7.77 -4.04
C SER A 95 23.80 -6.92 -3.40
N SER A 96 24.46 -6.07 -4.18
CA SER A 96 25.50 -5.17 -3.66
C SER A 96 24.93 -4.18 -2.65
N LEU A 97 23.75 -3.61 -2.92
CA LEU A 97 23.07 -2.72 -1.98
C LEU A 97 22.66 -3.46 -0.70
N LEU A 98 22.10 -4.66 -0.83
CA LEU A 98 21.66 -5.45 0.33
C LEU A 98 22.82 -5.91 1.22
N VAL A 99 23.98 -6.21 0.64
CA VAL A 99 25.21 -6.48 1.40
C VAL A 99 25.72 -5.22 2.08
N ALA A 100 25.76 -4.09 1.37
CA ALA A 100 26.25 -2.80 1.89
C ALA A 100 25.44 -2.28 3.07
N THR A 101 24.12 -2.49 3.08
CA THR A 101 23.25 -2.06 4.20
C THR A 101 23.39 -2.93 5.45
N GLY A 102 24.04 -4.09 5.38
CA GLY A 102 24.22 -5.00 6.52
C GLY A 102 22.94 -5.74 6.97
N GLN A 103 21.79 -5.44 6.37
CA GLN A 103 20.49 -5.93 6.83
C GLN A 103 20.24 -7.41 6.47
N LEU A 104 20.93 -7.94 5.46
CA LEU A 104 20.80 -9.34 5.00
C LEU A 104 22.11 -10.15 5.04
N SER A 105 23.22 -9.55 5.46
CA SER A 105 24.52 -10.23 5.52
C SER A 105 24.79 -10.90 6.87
N GLY A 106 24.19 -10.42 7.97
CA GLY A 106 24.31 -11.02 9.31
C GLY A 106 23.21 -12.05 9.62
N SER A 107 23.52 -13.11 10.37
CA SER A 107 22.54 -14.14 10.75
C SER A 107 21.42 -13.60 11.65
N ALA A 108 21.73 -12.64 12.54
CA ALA A 108 20.76 -11.99 13.41
C ALA A 108 19.87 -10.98 12.66
N THR A 109 20.44 -10.20 11.73
CA THR A 109 19.72 -9.15 10.99
C THR A 109 18.90 -9.72 9.83
N ALA A 110 19.41 -10.74 9.12
CA ALA A 110 18.76 -11.31 7.96
C ALA A 110 17.39 -11.93 8.28
N SER A 111 17.26 -12.54 9.46
CA SER A 111 16.00 -13.11 9.95
C SER A 111 14.91 -12.04 10.12
N LYS A 112 15.23 -10.95 10.85
CA LYS A 112 14.31 -9.83 11.05
C LYS A 112 13.96 -9.17 9.72
N ARG A 113 14.97 -8.87 8.89
CA ARG A 113 14.76 -8.25 7.59
C ARG A 113 13.87 -9.08 6.66
N ALA A 114 14.03 -10.40 6.66
CA ALA A 114 13.16 -11.30 5.91
C ALA A 114 11.72 -11.31 6.45
N ALA A 115 11.54 -11.24 7.78
CA ALA A 115 10.22 -11.13 8.40
C ALA A 115 9.54 -9.80 8.04
N ASP A 116 10.22 -8.66 8.21
CA ASP A 116 9.69 -7.33 7.87
C ASP A 116 9.24 -7.28 6.41
N THR A 117 10.10 -7.75 5.50
CA THR A 117 9.81 -7.76 4.06
C THR A 117 8.60 -8.65 3.76
N GLY A 118 8.53 -9.84 4.38
CA GLY A 118 7.40 -10.75 4.24
C GLY A 118 6.09 -10.14 4.74
N VAL A 119 6.11 -9.46 5.88
CA VAL A 119 4.93 -8.79 6.45
C VAL A 119 4.48 -7.66 5.51
N VAL A 120 5.37 -6.74 5.13
CA VAL A 120 5.03 -5.59 4.28
C VAL A 120 4.42 -6.04 2.95
N ILE A 121 5.05 -7.00 2.25
CA ILE A 121 4.53 -7.48 0.96
C ILE A 121 3.18 -8.16 1.14
N THR A 122 3.03 -9.00 2.17
CA THR A 122 1.77 -9.72 2.40
C THR A 122 0.64 -8.76 2.77
N GLU A 123 0.94 -7.73 3.57
CA GLU A 123 -0.01 -6.65 3.90
C GLU A 123 -0.48 -5.92 2.64
N VAL A 124 0.45 -5.60 1.74
CA VAL A 124 0.13 -4.88 0.52
C VAL A 124 -0.71 -5.74 -0.42
N VAL A 125 -0.33 -7.02 -0.60
CA VAL A 125 -0.87 -7.91 -1.65
C VAL A 125 -2.18 -8.59 -1.25
N LEU A 126 -2.41 -8.82 0.04
CA LEU A 126 -3.58 -9.58 0.52
C LEU A 126 -4.67 -8.73 1.17
N ASN A 127 -4.42 -7.47 1.54
CA ASN A 127 -5.50 -6.59 1.98
C ASN A 127 -6.16 -5.88 0.79
N GLU A 128 -7.39 -5.39 1.02
CA GLU A 128 -8.12 -4.64 0.00
C GLU A 128 -7.28 -3.44 -0.47
N PRO A 129 -7.27 -3.14 -1.79
CA PRO A 129 -6.35 -2.16 -2.37
C PRO A 129 -6.41 -0.75 -1.76
N ASP A 130 -7.59 -0.35 -1.28
CA ASP A 130 -7.85 0.97 -0.69
C ASP A 130 -7.91 0.94 0.84
N SER A 131 -7.59 -0.20 1.46
CA SER A 131 -7.52 -0.31 2.92
C SER A 131 -6.32 0.45 3.49
N GLU A 132 -6.43 0.94 4.72
CA GLU A 132 -5.31 1.59 5.42
C GLU A 132 -4.07 0.70 5.51
N ARG A 133 -4.25 -0.63 5.57
CA ARG A 133 -3.17 -1.61 5.61
C ARG A 133 -2.41 -1.65 4.28
N ALA A 134 -3.11 -1.76 3.16
CA ALA A 134 -2.48 -1.76 1.84
C ALA A 134 -1.78 -0.41 1.56
N ILE A 135 -2.48 0.71 1.79
CA ILE A 135 -1.95 2.05 1.58
C ILE A 135 -0.72 2.32 2.46
N GLY A 136 -0.80 1.96 3.75
CA GLY A 136 0.31 2.12 4.69
C GLY A 136 1.55 1.30 4.29
N GLY A 137 1.34 0.10 3.75
CA GLY A 137 2.42 -0.74 3.24
C GLY A 137 3.07 -0.19 1.98
N ILE A 138 2.27 0.31 1.04
CA ILE A 138 2.78 0.97 -0.18
C ILE A 138 3.54 2.24 0.18
N ALA A 139 2.99 3.08 1.06
CA ALA A 139 3.65 4.31 1.52
C ALA A 139 4.99 3.99 2.19
N LEU A 140 5.03 2.97 3.06
CA LEU A 140 6.27 2.51 3.66
C LEU A 140 7.29 2.04 2.61
N MET A 141 6.85 1.25 1.62
CA MET A 141 7.75 0.81 0.55
C MET A 141 8.27 2.00 -0.27
N ASN A 142 7.42 2.97 -0.60
CA ASN A 142 7.83 4.16 -1.34
C ASN A 142 8.84 4.99 -0.54
N TYR A 143 8.62 5.15 0.77
CA TYR A 143 9.58 5.78 1.66
C TYR A 143 10.93 5.04 1.68
N LEU A 144 10.90 3.74 1.99
CA LEU A 144 12.11 2.93 2.16
C LEU A 144 12.92 2.84 0.86
N HIS A 145 12.27 2.70 -0.29
CA HIS A 145 12.95 2.64 -1.59
C HIS A 145 13.32 4.03 -2.12
N GLY A 146 12.49 5.05 -1.86
CA GLY A 146 12.60 6.39 -2.44
C GLY A 146 13.97 7.03 -2.23
N ARG A 147 14.54 6.90 -1.03
CA ARG A 147 15.91 7.38 -0.75
C ARG A 147 16.98 6.75 -1.64
N TYR A 148 16.88 5.45 -1.90
CA TYR A 148 17.87 4.72 -2.69
C TYR A 148 17.64 4.94 -4.19
N ARG A 149 16.38 5.10 -4.62
CA ARG A 149 16.02 5.51 -5.99
C ARG A 149 16.54 6.92 -6.30
N LYS A 150 16.26 7.90 -5.43
CA LYS A 150 16.77 9.28 -5.55
C LYS A 150 18.31 9.34 -5.57
N ALA A 151 18.97 8.44 -4.85
CA ALA A 151 20.44 8.32 -4.85
C ALA A 151 21.02 7.49 -6.02
N GLY A 152 20.19 7.04 -6.96
CA GLY A 152 20.60 6.21 -8.10
C GLY A 152 21.13 4.82 -7.73
N LYS A 153 20.80 4.33 -6.52
CA LYS A 153 21.23 3.02 -6.00
C LYS A 153 20.25 1.89 -6.30
N ILE A 154 19.00 2.24 -6.62
CA ILE A 154 17.98 1.32 -7.13
C ILE A 154 17.50 1.89 -8.44
N SER A 155 17.69 1.15 -9.53
CA SER A 155 17.21 1.56 -10.85
C SER A 155 15.71 1.25 -11.03
N ASP A 156 15.06 1.94 -11.98
CA ASP A 156 13.69 1.61 -12.34
C ASP A 156 13.56 0.20 -12.94
N GLU A 157 14.57 -0.28 -13.66
CA GLU A 157 14.60 -1.66 -14.14
C GLU A 157 14.68 -2.67 -12.97
N ASP A 158 15.47 -2.39 -11.92
CA ASP A 158 15.52 -3.27 -10.73
C ASP A 158 14.16 -3.34 -10.03
N MET A 159 13.44 -2.21 -9.96
CA MET A 159 12.09 -2.13 -9.41
C MET A 159 11.10 -2.92 -10.27
N LEU A 160 11.12 -2.73 -11.59
CA LEU A 160 10.23 -3.43 -12.51
C LEU A 160 10.50 -4.94 -12.52
N TYR A 161 11.77 -5.35 -12.47
CA TYR A 161 12.13 -6.75 -12.33
C TYR A 161 11.64 -7.34 -11.01
N THR A 162 11.85 -6.64 -9.90
CA THR A 162 11.36 -7.08 -8.58
C THR A 162 9.84 -7.22 -8.57
N LEU A 163 9.10 -6.25 -9.13
CA LEU A 163 7.66 -6.33 -9.31
C LEU A 163 7.25 -7.55 -10.16
N SER A 164 7.98 -7.81 -11.26
CA SER A 164 7.70 -8.94 -12.15
C SER A 164 7.76 -10.28 -11.42
N LEU A 165 8.69 -10.46 -10.48
CA LEU A 165 8.82 -11.71 -9.75
C LEU A 165 7.60 -11.96 -8.85
N PHE A 166 7.02 -10.92 -8.25
CA PHE A 166 5.84 -11.05 -7.39
C PHE A 166 4.57 -11.48 -8.11
N VAL A 167 4.50 -11.37 -9.44
CA VAL A 167 3.41 -11.94 -10.24
C VAL A 167 3.82 -13.23 -10.96
N LEU A 168 5.00 -13.27 -11.57
CA LEU A 168 5.43 -14.39 -12.40
C LEU A 168 5.79 -15.63 -11.58
N GLU A 169 6.44 -15.47 -10.43
CA GLU A 169 6.86 -16.63 -9.63
C GLU A 169 5.69 -17.35 -8.97
N PRO A 170 4.66 -16.70 -8.39
CA PRO A 170 3.45 -17.41 -7.96
C PRO A 170 2.77 -18.21 -9.08
N ILE A 171 2.73 -17.66 -10.30
CA ILE A 171 2.18 -18.34 -11.49
C ILE A 171 3.01 -19.58 -11.82
N ARG A 172 4.34 -19.43 -11.97
CA ARG A 172 5.27 -20.50 -12.32
C ARG A 172 5.33 -21.58 -11.23
N TRP A 173 5.34 -21.19 -9.97
CA TRP A 173 5.33 -22.11 -8.83
C TRP A 173 4.04 -22.90 -8.75
N THR A 174 2.90 -22.26 -9.01
CA THR A 174 1.62 -22.98 -9.06
C THR A 174 1.65 -24.05 -10.15
N ALA A 175 2.10 -23.71 -11.36
CA ALA A 175 2.22 -24.70 -12.44
C ALA A 175 3.18 -25.86 -12.10
N ASN A 176 4.32 -25.54 -11.46
CA ASN A 176 5.34 -26.52 -11.15
C ASN A 176 5.04 -27.39 -9.93
N TYR A 177 4.26 -26.90 -8.95
CA TYR A 177 4.14 -27.56 -7.64
C TYR A 177 2.70 -27.86 -7.20
N GLU A 178 1.68 -27.36 -7.88
CA GLU A 178 0.27 -27.56 -7.51
C GLU A 178 -0.49 -28.49 -8.47
N TRP A 179 -1.67 -28.90 -8.02
CA TRP A 179 -2.51 -29.88 -8.69
C TRP A 179 -3.10 -29.38 -10.03
N ARG A 180 -3.07 -28.07 -10.29
CA ARG A 180 -3.46 -27.41 -11.53
C ARG A 180 -2.66 -26.11 -11.71
N ASP A 181 -2.70 -25.57 -12.92
CA ASP A 181 -2.20 -24.24 -13.22
C ASP A 181 -3.23 -23.15 -12.86
N VAL A 182 -2.75 -21.91 -12.78
CA VAL A 182 -3.63 -20.74 -12.82
C VAL A 182 -4.19 -20.56 -14.23
N THR A 183 -5.49 -20.30 -14.30
CA THR A 183 -6.21 -20.02 -15.56
C THR A 183 -5.81 -18.66 -16.12
N ASP A 184 -6.03 -18.42 -17.42
CA ASP A 184 -5.71 -17.12 -18.02
C ASP A 184 -6.57 -15.98 -17.45
N PHE A 185 -7.79 -16.29 -16.99
CA PHE A 185 -8.61 -15.33 -16.24
C PHE A 185 -7.96 -14.95 -14.89
N GLU A 186 -7.49 -15.94 -14.12
CA GLU A 186 -6.76 -15.72 -12.86
C GLU A 186 -5.46 -14.94 -13.11
N LYS A 187 -4.71 -15.26 -14.17
CA LYS A 187 -3.51 -14.51 -14.57
C LYS A 187 -3.84 -13.06 -14.94
N CYS A 188 -4.93 -12.84 -15.67
CA CYS A 188 -5.39 -11.50 -16.02
C CYS A 188 -5.69 -10.67 -14.77
N ALA A 189 -6.41 -11.25 -13.81
CA ALA A 189 -6.70 -10.62 -12.52
C ALA A 189 -5.42 -10.28 -11.74
N MET A 190 -4.48 -11.22 -11.61
CA MET A 190 -3.18 -10.97 -10.98
C MET A 190 -2.40 -9.85 -11.68
N GLY A 191 -2.45 -9.80 -13.02
CA GLY A 191 -1.85 -8.73 -13.82
C GLY A 191 -2.47 -7.35 -13.55
N VAL A 192 -3.81 -7.26 -13.47
CA VAL A 192 -4.51 -6.01 -13.11
C VAL A 192 -4.04 -5.50 -11.75
N TYR A 193 -3.99 -6.39 -10.75
CA TYR A 193 -3.63 -6.01 -9.39
C TYR A 193 -2.15 -5.58 -9.26
N LEU A 194 -1.21 -6.35 -9.80
CA LEU A 194 0.22 -6.02 -9.66
C LEU A 194 0.64 -4.84 -10.55
N LYS A 195 -0.07 -4.58 -11.64
CA LYS A 195 0.09 -3.34 -12.42
C LYS A 195 -0.31 -2.13 -11.57
N ASP A 196 -1.48 -2.12 -10.95
CA ASP A 196 -1.90 -1.04 -10.07
C ASP A 196 -0.91 -0.81 -8.91
N LEU A 197 -0.38 -1.90 -8.32
CA LEU A 197 0.66 -1.78 -7.30
C LEU A 197 1.91 -1.08 -7.83
N GLY A 198 2.40 -1.45 -9.02
CA GLY A 198 3.58 -0.80 -9.59
C GLY A 198 3.35 0.67 -9.94
N GLU A 199 2.14 1.05 -10.38
CA GLU A 199 1.75 2.45 -10.57
C GLU A 199 1.79 3.23 -9.25
N LYS A 200 1.20 2.67 -8.18
CA LYS A 200 1.22 3.27 -6.84
C LYS A 200 2.63 3.34 -6.22
N MET A 201 3.53 2.49 -6.69
CA MET A 201 4.96 2.52 -6.34
C MET A 201 5.82 3.39 -7.27
N GLU A 202 5.19 4.08 -8.22
CA GLU A 202 5.84 4.95 -9.20
C GLU A 202 6.94 4.21 -9.99
N ILE A 203 6.69 2.94 -10.33
CA ILE A 203 7.61 2.11 -11.12
C ILE A 203 7.37 2.45 -12.59
N SER A 204 8.44 2.82 -13.31
CA SER A 204 8.37 3.09 -14.73
C SER A 204 8.09 1.81 -15.52
N TYR A 205 7.09 1.86 -16.41
CA TYR A 205 6.83 0.81 -17.38
C TYR A 205 7.42 1.09 -18.76
N GLY A 206 8.23 2.14 -18.93
CA GLY A 206 8.76 2.54 -20.24
C GLY A 206 9.57 1.46 -20.99
N GLY A 207 10.02 0.42 -20.28
CA GLY A 207 10.65 -0.77 -20.90
C GLY A 207 9.68 -1.75 -21.55
N LEU A 208 8.36 -1.56 -21.40
CA LEU A 208 7.33 -2.43 -21.95
C LEU A 208 6.76 -1.82 -23.26
N PRO A 209 6.55 -2.62 -24.32
CA PRO A 209 6.12 -2.13 -25.64
C PRO A 209 4.86 -1.26 -25.62
N SER A 210 3.84 -1.62 -24.84
CA SER A 210 2.55 -0.91 -24.82
C SER A 210 2.47 0.17 -23.74
N ALA A 211 3.58 0.61 -23.15
CA ALA A 211 3.56 1.57 -22.05
C ALA A 211 2.99 2.95 -22.43
N SER A 212 3.19 3.38 -23.68
CA SER A 212 2.69 4.66 -24.21
C SER A 212 1.24 4.60 -24.68
N GLU A 213 0.80 3.46 -25.21
CA GLU A 213 -0.55 3.26 -25.77
C GLU A 213 -1.54 2.66 -24.75
N GLY A 214 -1.02 2.04 -23.70
CA GLY A 214 -1.78 1.28 -22.72
C GLY A 214 -2.00 -0.18 -23.12
N TRP A 215 -2.35 -1.01 -22.13
CA TRP A 215 -2.64 -2.43 -22.36
C TRP A 215 -4.14 -2.67 -22.42
N ARG A 216 -4.55 -3.66 -23.24
CA ARG A 216 -5.95 -4.08 -23.33
C ARG A 216 -6.51 -4.60 -22.00
N ASP A 217 -5.69 -5.29 -21.21
CA ASP A 217 -6.04 -5.89 -19.93
C ASP A 217 -4.77 -6.37 -19.20
N GLY A 218 -4.96 -6.91 -17.99
CA GLY A 218 -3.86 -7.43 -17.18
C GLY A 218 -3.11 -8.62 -17.78
N LEU A 219 -3.74 -9.42 -18.65
CA LEU A 219 -3.06 -10.54 -19.31
C LEU A 219 -2.10 -10.06 -20.40
N HIS A 220 -2.48 -9.03 -21.15
CA HIS A 220 -1.60 -8.37 -22.11
C HIS A 220 -0.36 -7.79 -21.42
N TRP A 221 -0.56 -7.03 -20.34
CA TRP A 221 0.53 -6.47 -19.53
C TRP A 221 1.46 -7.56 -18.99
N LEU A 222 0.89 -8.64 -18.46
CA LEU A 222 1.67 -9.75 -17.91
C LEU A 222 2.55 -10.44 -18.96
N GLY A 223 2.05 -10.60 -20.19
CA GLY A 223 2.82 -11.23 -21.28
C GLY A 223 4.03 -10.39 -21.73
N GLU A 224 3.85 -9.06 -21.82
CA GLU A 224 4.97 -8.15 -22.07
C GLU A 224 5.97 -8.15 -20.91
N LEU A 225 5.47 -8.12 -19.67
CA LEU A 225 6.30 -8.17 -18.47
C LEU A 225 7.11 -9.46 -18.37
N GLU A 226 6.53 -10.60 -18.74
CA GLU A 226 7.24 -11.89 -18.76
C GLU A 226 8.40 -11.88 -19.76
N SER A 227 8.15 -11.38 -20.98
CA SER A 227 9.15 -11.29 -22.03
C SER A 227 10.29 -10.36 -21.62
N TRP A 228 9.95 -9.17 -21.12
CA TRP A 228 10.90 -8.19 -20.61
C TRP A 228 11.71 -8.72 -19.42
N SER A 229 11.06 -9.40 -18.46
CA SER A 229 11.73 -9.97 -17.28
C SER A 229 12.76 -11.04 -17.69
N LEU A 230 12.45 -11.86 -18.70
CA LEU A 230 13.38 -12.85 -19.22
C LEU A 230 14.62 -12.20 -19.85
N GLU A 231 14.45 -11.14 -20.63
CA GLU A 231 15.55 -10.37 -21.22
C GLU A 231 16.42 -9.71 -20.15
N TYR A 232 15.78 -9.08 -19.17
CA TYR A 232 16.47 -8.48 -18.03
C TYR A 232 17.29 -9.54 -17.27
N GLU A 233 16.74 -10.72 -17.00
CA GLU A 233 17.50 -11.80 -16.36
C GLU A 233 18.70 -12.26 -17.19
N MET A 234 18.55 -12.37 -18.53
CA MET A 234 19.65 -12.76 -19.40
C MET A 234 20.81 -11.76 -19.35
N ARG A 235 20.50 -10.47 -19.20
CA ARG A 235 21.47 -9.38 -19.14
C ARG A 235 22.08 -9.22 -17.74
N CYS A 236 21.26 -9.26 -16.70
CA CYS A 236 21.63 -8.78 -15.36
C CYS A 236 21.89 -9.89 -14.33
N MET A 237 21.38 -11.12 -14.53
CA MET A 237 21.55 -12.22 -13.57
C MET A 237 22.87 -12.96 -13.80
N VAL A 238 23.97 -12.32 -13.40
CA VAL A 238 25.34 -12.80 -13.62
C VAL A 238 26.05 -13.18 -12.30
N PRO A 239 27.09 -14.03 -12.34
CA PRO A 239 27.85 -14.40 -11.13
C PRO A 239 28.49 -13.19 -10.43
N ALA A 240 28.21 -13.02 -9.15
CA ALA A 240 28.85 -12.00 -8.30
C ALA A 240 29.12 -12.53 -6.89
N GLU A 241 30.09 -11.95 -6.20
CA GLU A 241 30.43 -12.35 -4.83
C GLU A 241 29.34 -11.94 -3.83
N THR A 242 28.76 -10.76 -4.02
CA THR A 242 27.62 -10.27 -3.24
C THR A 242 26.42 -11.21 -3.34
N ASN A 243 26.14 -11.77 -4.53
CA ASN A 243 25.09 -12.78 -4.72
C ASN A 243 25.37 -14.04 -3.90
N ALA A 244 26.62 -14.51 -3.88
CA ALA A 244 27.03 -15.71 -3.14
C ALA A 244 26.92 -15.52 -1.62
N VAL A 245 27.29 -14.34 -1.11
CA VAL A 245 27.11 -13.97 0.30
C VAL A 245 25.64 -14.03 0.69
N LEU A 246 24.77 -13.35 -0.06
CA LEU A 246 23.33 -13.35 0.24
C LEU A 246 22.71 -14.74 0.13
N ALA A 247 23.10 -15.53 -0.88
CA ALA A 247 22.62 -16.90 -1.02
C ALA A 247 22.97 -17.75 0.21
N ARG A 248 24.20 -17.67 0.72
CA ARG A 248 24.61 -18.42 1.92
C ARG A 248 23.83 -18.00 3.16
N THR A 249 23.70 -16.69 3.41
CA THR A 249 23.01 -16.19 4.60
C THR A 249 21.52 -16.54 4.58
N THR A 250 20.86 -16.37 3.43
CA THR A 250 19.41 -16.62 3.29
C THR A 250 19.07 -18.11 3.24
N LEU A 251 19.93 -18.97 2.67
CA LEU A 251 19.83 -20.42 2.83
C LEU A 251 19.93 -20.83 4.31
N GLY A 252 20.77 -20.15 5.09
CA GLY A 252 20.84 -20.32 6.55
C GLY A 252 19.52 -20.03 7.25
N VAL A 253 18.82 -18.95 6.84
CA VAL A 253 17.47 -18.62 7.35
C VAL A 253 16.45 -19.69 6.93
N ALA A 254 16.45 -20.11 5.66
CA ALA A 254 15.51 -21.12 5.15
C ALA A 254 15.70 -22.50 5.82
N LEU A 255 16.95 -22.87 6.13
CA LEU A 255 17.31 -24.15 6.75
C LEU A 255 17.44 -24.04 8.28
N PHE A 256 16.97 -22.95 8.89
CA PHE A 256 17.12 -22.70 10.33
C PHE A 256 16.52 -23.84 11.17
N ASN A 257 15.28 -24.23 10.85
CA ASN A 257 14.56 -25.32 11.49
C ASN A 257 14.89 -26.71 10.90
N VAL A 258 15.99 -26.85 10.16
CA VAL A 258 16.48 -28.15 9.68
C VAL A 258 17.61 -28.63 10.62
N PRO A 259 17.53 -29.87 11.14
CA PRO A 259 18.58 -30.45 11.99
C PRO A 259 19.96 -30.31 11.35
N VAL A 260 20.97 -29.98 12.17
CA VAL A 260 22.33 -29.65 11.70
C VAL A 260 22.91 -30.73 10.78
N CYS A 261 22.71 -32.01 11.10
CA CYS A 261 23.16 -33.14 10.29
C CYS A 261 22.51 -33.22 8.90
N LEU A 262 21.32 -32.67 8.72
CA LEU A 262 20.58 -32.67 7.46
C LEU A 262 20.80 -31.41 6.62
N ARG A 263 21.42 -30.36 7.18
CA ARG A 263 21.63 -29.08 6.48
C ARG A 263 22.38 -29.22 5.15
N PRO A 264 23.46 -30.03 5.00
CA PRO A 264 24.12 -30.21 3.70
C PRO A 264 23.18 -30.79 2.63
N SER A 265 22.36 -31.77 3.00
CA SER A 265 21.32 -32.32 2.13
C SER A 265 20.21 -31.30 1.85
N GLY A 266 19.86 -30.48 2.84
CA GLY A 266 18.92 -29.36 2.68
C GLY A 266 19.39 -28.34 1.65
N VAL A 267 20.67 -27.96 1.67
CA VAL A 267 21.25 -27.05 0.66
C VAL A 267 21.15 -27.64 -0.74
N ARG A 268 21.42 -28.95 -0.91
CA ARG A 268 21.29 -29.64 -2.20
C ARG A 268 19.83 -29.72 -2.66
N MET A 269 18.90 -29.94 -1.74
CA MET A 269 17.47 -29.93 -2.03
C MET A 269 16.99 -28.55 -2.49
N VAL A 270 17.37 -27.48 -1.78
CA VAL A 270 17.04 -26.11 -2.20
C VAL A 270 17.70 -25.78 -3.53
N SER A 271 18.97 -26.18 -3.73
CA SER A 271 19.67 -25.99 -5.00
C SER A 271 18.99 -26.70 -6.18
N ALA A 272 18.22 -27.77 -5.93
CA ALA A 272 17.44 -28.47 -6.95
C ALA A 272 16.17 -27.71 -7.37
N LEU A 273 15.67 -26.79 -6.53
CA LEU A 273 14.60 -25.86 -6.86
C LEU A 273 15.10 -24.68 -7.72
N LEU A 274 16.40 -24.39 -7.71
CA LEU A 274 16.97 -23.24 -8.39
C LEU A 274 17.26 -23.54 -9.86
N GLY A 275 16.75 -22.68 -10.74
CA GLY A 275 17.11 -22.71 -12.16
C GLY A 275 18.61 -22.49 -12.39
N THR A 276 19.12 -23.01 -13.51
CA THR A 276 20.56 -22.97 -13.84
C THR A 276 21.17 -21.57 -13.81
N ARG A 277 20.43 -20.55 -14.30
CA ARG A 277 20.89 -19.15 -14.34
C ARG A 277 21.10 -18.60 -12.93
N LEU A 278 20.06 -18.65 -12.09
CA LEU A 278 20.11 -18.18 -10.70
C LEU A 278 21.20 -18.90 -9.90
N ARG A 279 21.30 -20.23 -10.05
CA ARG A 279 22.31 -21.05 -9.38
C ARG A 279 23.74 -20.64 -9.76
N ARG A 280 23.99 -20.37 -11.04
CA ARG A 280 25.28 -19.83 -11.52
C ARG A 280 25.54 -18.43 -10.99
N ALA A 281 24.54 -17.55 -11.02
CA ALA A 281 24.64 -16.18 -10.53
C ALA A 281 24.98 -16.10 -9.03
N MET A 282 24.47 -17.05 -8.25
CA MET A 282 24.73 -17.19 -6.81
C MET A 282 25.96 -18.04 -6.47
N LYS A 283 26.69 -18.55 -7.49
CA LYS A 283 27.84 -19.46 -7.32
C LYS A 283 27.51 -20.70 -6.47
N LEU A 284 26.31 -21.24 -6.64
CA LEU A 284 25.85 -22.47 -5.97
C LEU A 284 26.18 -23.72 -6.81
N GLU A 285 26.59 -24.79 -6.14
CA GLU A 285 26.93 -26.05 -6.79
C GLU A 285 25.72 -26.72 -7.44
N LYS A 286 25.96 -27.48 -8.52
CA LYS A 286 24.90 -28.27 -9.15
C LYS A 286 24.54 -29.43 -8.22
N PRO A 287 23.27 -29.57 -7.80
CA PRO A 287 22.90 -30.73 -7.00
C PRO A 287 23.03 -32.00 -7.85
N PRO A 288 23.44 -33.12 -7.25
CA PRO A 288 23.38 -34.42 -7.91
C PRO A 288 21.96 -34.73 -8.40
N ALA A 289 21.83 -35.43 -9.54
CA ALA A 289 20.55 -35.68 -10.21
C ALA A 289 19.50 -36.36 -9.31
N ILE A 290 19.95 -37.13 -8.30
CA ILE A 290 19.06 -37.78 -7.33
C ILE A 290 18.20 -36.78 -6.56
N TYR A 291 18.71 -35.58 -6.22
CA TYR A 291 17.92 -34.59 -5.48
C TYR A 291 16.80 -34.02 -6.34
N THR A 292 17.08 -33.75 -7.62
CA THR A 292 16.06 -33.33 -8.59
C THR A 292 15.02 -34.44 -8.78
N TYR A 293 15.45 -35.68 -8.97
CA TYR A 293 14.55 -36.82 -9.11
C TYR A 293 13.64 -37.00 -7.88
N LEU A 294 14.21 -36.96 -6.67
CA LEU A 294 13.46 -37.07 -5.42
C LEU A 294 12.44 -35.94 -5.28
N LEU A 295 12.86 -34.70 -5.53
CA LEU A 295 11.98 -33.53 -5.48
C LEU A 295 10.81 -33.67 -6.48
N THR A 296 11.10 -33.98 -7.74
CA THR A 296 10.06 -34.17 -8.77
C THR A 296 9.12 -35.30 -8.38
N THR A 297 9.63 -36.42 -7.87
CA THR A 297 8.80 -37.55 -7.43
C THR A 297 7.87 -37.14 -6.28
N ILE A 298 8.40 -36.47 -5.25
CA ILE A 298 7.60 -36.00 -4.10
C ILE A 298 6.50 -35.04 -4.58
N VAL A 299 6.84 -34.11 -5.46
CA VAL A 299 5.91 -33.11 -6.00
C VAL A 299 4.83 -33.79 -6.84
N GLU A 300 5.16 -34.69 -7.75
CA GLU A 300 4.17 -35.35 -8.61
C GLU A 300 3.22 -36.26 -7.80
N VAL A 301 3.75 -36.98 -6.81
CA VAL A 301 2.92 -37.74 -5.86
C VAL A 301 1.96 -36.82 -5.10
N ARG A 302 2.46 -35.68 -4.59
CA ARG A 302 1.62 -34.68 -3.92
C ARG A 302 0.56 -34.11 -4.84
N LYS A 303 0.90 -33.74 -6.08
CA LYS A 303 -0.04 -33.22 -7.08
C LYS A 303 -1.14 -34.24 -7.37
N PHE A 304 -0.76 -35.49 -7.59
CA PHE A 304 -1.70 -36.59 -7.80
C PHE A 304 -2.65 -36.76 -6.61
N ALA A 305 -2.12 -36.75 -5.39
CA ALA A 305 -2.92 -36.88 -4.18
C ALA A 305 -3.88 -35.70 -3.99
N LEU A 306 -3.41 -34.46 -4.15
CA LEU A 306 -4.23 -33.26 -4.04
C LEU A 306 -5.35 -33.24 -5.08
N ARG A 307 -5.04 -33.62 -6.32
CA ARG A 307 -5.99 -33.61 -7.44
C ARG A 307 -7.14 -34.60 -7.25
N ASN A 308 -6.87 -35.77 -6.66
CA ASN A 308 -7.81 -36.90 -6.68
C ASN A 308 -8.38 -37.28 -5.30
N PHE A 309 -7.67 -37.00 -4.21
CA PHE A 309 -8.04 -37.50 -2.87
C PHE A 309 -8.27 -36.42 -1.82
N VAL A 310 -7.93 -35.15 -2.09
CA VAL A 310 -8.07 -34.09 -1.09
C VAL A 310 -9.17 -33.13 -1.51
N LEU A 311 -10.22 -33.00 -0.69
CA LEU A 311 -11.29 -32.02 -0.91
C LEU A 311 -10.76 -30.58 -0.99
N PRO A 312 -11.40 -29.70 -1.77
CA PRO A 312 -11.03 -28.29 -1.79
C PRO A 312 -11.30 -27.63 -0.43
N ARG A 313 -10.38 -26.78 0.02
CA ARG A 313 -10.45 -26.13 1.35
C ARG A 313 -11.70 -25.24 1.46
N PRO A 314 -12.57 -25.42 2.47
CA PRO A 314 -13.72 -24.54 2.67
C PRO A 314 -13.29 -23.15 3.17
N ALA A 315 -14.15 -22.14 3.01
CA ALA A 315 -13.84 -20.75 3.40
C ALA A 315 -13.53 -20.59 4.89
N CYS A 316 -14.21 -21.33 5.76
CA CYS A 316 -13.94 -21.33 7.20
C CYS A 316 -12.55 -21.88 7.58
N TRP A 317 -11.91 -22.64 6.69
CA TRP A 317 -10.57 -23.19 6.89
C TRP A 317 -9.51 -22.48 6.04
N ARG A 318 -9.84 -21.30 5.48
CA ARG A 318 -8.88 -20.49 4.72
C ARG A 318 -7.66 -20.16 5.59
N ARG A 319 -6.48 -20.16 4.97
CA ARG A 319 -5.25 -19.88 5.69
C ARG A 319 -5.08 -18.36 5.80
N LYS A 320 -5.38 -17.82 6.97
CA LYS A 320 -5.11 -16.41 7.28
C LYS A 320 -3.61 -16.16 7.41
N TRP A 321 -3.22 -14.93 7.10
CA TRP A 321 -1.82 -14.48 7.12
C TRP A 321 -1.53 -13.54 8.28
N PHE A 322 -2.54 -12.80 8.70
CA PHE A 322 -2.48 -11.85 9.80
C PHE A 322 -3.78 -11.88 10.60
N THR A 323 -3.72 -11.39 11.83
CA THR A 323 -4.90 -11.09 12.63
C THR A 323 -5.54 -9.76 12.20
N GLU A 324 -6.77 -9.53 12.65
CA GLU A 324 -7.37 -8.19 12.58
C GLU A 324 -6.60 -7.22 13.49
N LEU A 325 -6.71 -5.92 13.19
CA LEU A 325 -6.11 -4.90 14.04
C LEU A 325 -6.77 -4.90 15.41
N ASP A 326 -5.96 -5.01 16.45
CA ASP A 326 -6.43 -4.87 17.82
C ASP A 326 -6.97 -3.45 18.06
N ALA A 327 -8.20 -3.34 18.57
CA ALA A 327 -8.90 -2.05 18.69
C ALA A 327 -8.26 -1.09 19.70
N GLN A 328 -7.49 -1.59 20.67
CA GLN A 328 -6.86 -0.76 21.71
C GLN A 328 -5.44 -0.34 21.31
N THR A 329 -4.70 -1.26 20.71
CA THR A 329 -3.27 -1.09 20.43
C THR A 329 -3.00 -0.77 18.96
N GLY A 330 -3.94 -1.02 18.06
CA GLY A 330 -3.77 -0.88 16.61
C GLY A 330 -2.70 -1.81 16.03
N ARG A 331 -2.34 -2.88 16.75
CA ARG A 331 -1.34 -3.86 16.30
C ARG A 331 -2.01 -5.06 15.63
N ALA A 332 -1.32 -5.63 14.66
CA ALA A 332 -1.65 -6.93 14.09
C ALA A 332 -0.55 -7.94 14.41
N HIS A 333 -0.88 -9.22 14.37
CA HIS A 333 0.05 -10.33 14.47
C HIS A 333 0.14 -11.03 13.13
N PHE A 334 1.34 -11.49 12.80
CA PHE A 334 1.53 -12.37 11.67
C PHE A 334 1.21 -13.80 12.11
N CYS A 335 0.66 -14.62 11.21
CA CYS A 335 0.22 -15.98 11.56
C CYS A 335 1.26 -17.06 11.22
N GLN A 336 2.35 -16.70 10.54
CA GLN A 336 3.27 -17.67 9.92
C GLN A 336 4.71 -17.20 10.03
N TYR A 337 5.65 -18.13 10.23
CA TYR A 337 7.08 -17.80 10.20
C TYR A 337 7.90 -18.98 9.70
N ILE A 338 9.05 -18.67 9.10
CA ILE A 338 9.98 -19.64 8.50
C ILE A 338 11.09 -20.00 9.49
N ALA A 339 11.81 -19.00 9.99
CA ALA A 339 12.94 -19.19 10.89
C ALA A 339 12.59 -18.84 12.34
N HIS A 340 12.36 -17.55 12.61
CA HIS A 340 12.11 -17.02 13.94
C HIS A 340 10.70 -16.43 14.04
N PRO A 341 10.06 -16.49 15.22
CA PRO A 341 8.65 -16.13 15.42
C PRO A 341 8.43 -14.61 15.57
N TRP A 342 8.94 -13.82 14.62
CA TRP A 342 8.72 -12.37 14.57
C TRP A 342 7.24 -12.04 14.44
N TYR A 343 6.75 -11.18 15.32
CA TYR A 343 5.36 -10.67 15.31
C TYR A 343 4.27 -11.74 15.51
N ILE A 344 4.64 -12.90 16.05
CA ILE A 344 3.70 -14.01 16.27
C ILE A 344 3.13 -13.92 17.69
N GLU A 345 1.80 -13.98 17.77
CA GLU A 345 1.09 -14.00 19.05
C GLU A 345 1.46 -15.26 19.87
N PRO A 346 1.82 -15.11 21.16
CA PRO A 346 2.24 -16.21 22.02
C PRO A 346 1.07 -17.04 22.58
N THR A 347 0.13 -17.46 21.72
CA THR A 347 -1.01 -18.30 22.12
C THR A 347 -0.57 -19.65 22.71
N PHE A 348 -1.44 -20.28 23.50
CA PHE A 348 -1.14 -21.58 24.10
C PHE A 348 -0.74 -22.63 23.04
N ALA A 349 -1.50 -22.72 21.94
CA ALA A 349 -1.20 -23.63 20.84
C ALA A 349 0.13 -23.30 20.14
N ALA A 350 0.47 -22.01 19.98
CA ALA A 350 1.73 -21.59 19.36
C ALA A 350 2.97 -21.89 20.22
N ARG A 351 2.81 -21.98 21.56
CA ARG A 351 3.90 -22.26 22.51
C ARG A 351 4.02 -23.72 22.92
N TRP A 352 2.89 -24.45 22.94
CA TRP A 352 2.79 -25.79 23.53
C TRP A 352 2.14 -26.83 22.62
N GLY A 353 1.67 -26.44 21.43
CA GLY A 353 1.14 -27.38 20.45
C GLY A 353 2.21 -28.32 19.87
N LEU A 354 1.79 -29.34 19.14
CA LEU A 354 2.68 -30.36 18.55
C LEU A 354 3.81 -29.75 17.72
N LYS A 355 3.53 -28.70 16.93
CA LYS A 355 4.55 -27.97 16.17
C LYS A 355 5.59 -27.33 17.08
N ALA A 356 5.17 -26.72 18.20
CA ALA A 356 6.06 -26.05 19.13
C ALA A 356 6.95 -27.05 19.89
N LEU A 357 6.38 -28.20 20.30
CA LEU A 357 7.14 -29.29 20.91
C LEU A 357 8.19 -29.86 19.95
N PHE A 358 7.81 -30.07 18.69
CA PHE A 358 8.74 -30.52 17.65
C PHE A 358 9.86 -29.49 17.40
N LEU A 359 9.52 -28.20 17.29
CA LEU A 359 10.51 -27.14 17.13
C LEU A 359 11.51 -27.12 18.29
N ARG A 360 11.05 -27.22 19.53
CA ARG A 360 11.93 -27.33 20.71
C ARG A 360 12.86 -28.55 20.63
N PHE A 361 12.33 -29.70 20.22
CA PHE A 361 13.11 -30.93 20.07
C PHE A 361 14.27 -30.77 19.08
N ILE A 362 14.08 -30.03 17.99
CA ILE A 362 15.12 -29.79 16.97
C ILE A 362 15.91 -28.49 17.19
N GLY A 363 15.73 -27.80 18.32
CA GLY A 363 16.43 -26.56 18.65
C GLY A 363 15.91 -25.29 17.95
N GLY A 364 14.69 -25.32 17.42
CA GLY A 364 13.99 -24.18 16.82
C GLY A 364 13.38 -23.21 17.85
N ALA A 365 13.02 -22.02 17.39
CA ALA A 365 12.44 -20.96 18.22
C ALA A 365 10.91 -21.04 18.28
N VAL A 366 10.33 -20.65 19.42
CA VAL A 366 8.87 -20.56 19.63
C VAL A 366 8.46 -19.16 20.11
N PRO A 367 7.22 -18.70 19.85
CA PRO A 367 6.78 -17.36 20.23
C PRO A 367 6.81 -17.09 21.74
N GLY A 368 6.95 -15.80 22.10
CA GLY A 368 6.86 -15.32 23.49
C GLY A 368 8.15 -14.76 24.08
N GLU A 369 9.26 -14.74 23.34
CA GLU A 369 10.44 -13.96 23.73
C GLU A 369 10.30 -12.51 23.25
N ASN A 370 10.56 -11.54 24.14
CA ASN A 370 10.40 -10.10 23.85
C ASN A 370 11.16 -9.65 22.60
N ARG A 371 12.32 -10.25 22.31
CA ARG A 371 13.14 -9.93 21.14
C ARG A 371 12.45 -10.14 19.79
N TYR A 372 11.35 -10.89 19.74
CA TYR A 372 10.60 -11.19 18.51
C TYR A 372 9.28 -10.41 18.39
N PHE A 373 9.07 -9.38 19.21
CA PHE A 373 7.86 -8.53 19.20
C PHE A 373 6.56 -9.35 19.30
N PRO A 374 6.34 -10.11 20.40
CA PRO A 374 5.14 -10.94 20.57
C PRO A 374 3.85 -10.12 20.64
N ASP A 375 3.93 -8.81 20.92
CA ASP A 375 2.79 -7.88 20.92
C ASP A 375 2.33 -7.48 19.50
N GLY A 376 3.01 -7.97 18.46
CA GLY A 376 2.67 -7.70 17.06
C GLY A 376 3.35 -6.45 16.51
N TYR A 377 2.87 -5.98 15.35
CA TYR A 377 3.46 -4.89 14.59
C TYR A 377 2.43 -3.82 14.25
N ARG A 378 2.93 -2.62 13.97
CA ARG A 378 2.26 -1.62 13.14
C ARG A 378 3.05 -1.44 11.86
N ILE A 379 2.37 -1.18 10.75
CA ILE A 379 3.05 -1.19 9.45
C ILE A 379 4.19 -0.16 9.37
N HIS A 380 4.02 1.03 9.94
CA HIS A 380 5.03 2.09 9.98
C HIS A 380 6.21 1.82 10.95
N GLU A 381 6.14 0.72 11.72
CA GLU A 381 7.22 0.27 12.60
C GLU A 381 8.13 -0.79 11.93
N LEU A 382 7.81 -1.21 10.71
CA LEU A 382 8.57 -2.23 9.98
C LEU A 382 9.75 -1.62 9.24
N GLY A 383 10.89 -2.33 9.20
CA GLY A 383 12.10 -1.92 8.50
C GLY A 383 13.28 -1.64 9.42
N PRO A 384 14.36 -1.03 8.87
CA PRO A 384 15.56 -0.72 9.65
C PRO A 384 15.23 0.20 10.82
N GLU A 385 15.79 -0.09 12.00
CA GLU A 385 15.47 0.64 13.26
C GLU A 385 15.75 2.14 13.14
N GLU A 386 16.78 2.51 12.39
CA GLU A 386 17.11 3.92 12.11
C GLU A 386 16.03 4.66 11.30
N LEU A 387 15.12 3.94 10.64
CA LEU A 387 14.06 4.48 9.79
C LEU A 387 12.66 4.33 10.39
N VAL A 388 12.51 3.58 11.48
CA VAL A 388 11.24 3.40 12.19
C VAL A 388 10.75 4.75 12.73
N GLY A 389 9.46 5.04 12.54
CA GLY A 389 8.84 6.31 12.95
C GLY A 389 9.24 7.52 12.09
N LYS A 390 10.05 7.31 11.06
CA LYS A 390 10.37 8.30 10.02
C LYS A 390 9.53 7.96 8.77
N GLY A 391 9.30 8.90 7.86
CA GLY A 391 8.46 8.67 6.67
C GLY A 391 7.05 9.26 6.75
N GLY A 392 6.39 9.21 7.92
CA GLY A 392 5.00 9.69 8.09
C GLY A 392 4.77 11.19 7.82
N THR A 393 5.85 11.96 7.71
CA THR A 393 5.89 13.40 7.45
C THR A 393 6.60 13.75 6.14
N GLU A 394 6.87 12.77 5.27
CA GLU A 394 7.48 12.94 3.94
C GLU A 394 6.53 13.54 2.90
N MET A 395 5.67 14.46 3.31
CA MET A 395 5.11 15.43 2.38
C MET A 395 6.08 16.61 2.32
N GLU A 396 6.60 16.88 1.13
CA GLU A 396 7.28 18.13 0.82
C GLU A 396 6.23 19.25 0.80
N ARG A 397 6.45 20.34 1.56
CA ARG A 397 5.45 21.42 1.74
C ARG A 397 6.04 22.78 1.40
N VAL A 398 5.33 23.55 0.58
CA VAL A 398 5.57 24.98 0.41
C VAL A 398 4.64 25.78 1.32
N ILE A 399 5.21 26.77 1.99
CA ILE A 399 4.48 27.69 2.86
C ILE A 399 4.64 29.10 2.30
N ASN A 400 3.51 29.69 1.93
CA ASN A 400 3.47 31.09 1.53
C ASN A 400 3.35 32.01 2.75
N TYR A 401 4.11 33.11 2.74
CA TYR A 401 3.91 34.24 3.66
C TYR A 401 3.91 35.56 2.89
N ALA A 402 3.17 36.57 3.38
CA ALA A 402 3.08 37.87 2.72
C ALA A 402 4.09 38.88 3.29
N SER A 403 4.08 39.09 4.62
CA SER A 403 4.79 40.21 5.25
C SER A 403 5.56 39.89 6.53
N ASN A 404 5.27 38.77 7.21
CA ASN A 404 5.94 38.43 8.47
C ASN A 404 6.95 37.29 8.29
N SER A 405 8.15 37.64 7.82
CA SER A 405 9.24 36.69 7.60
C SER A 405 9.73 36.04 8.89
N ALA A 406 9.73 36.77 10.02
CA ALA A 406 10.13 36.24 11.31
C ALA A 406 9.25 35.07 11.74
N ARG A 407 7.91 35.22 11.71
CA ARG A 407 6.99 34.11 12.01
C ARG A 407 7.09 32.97 11.01
N ALA A 408 7.28 33.28 9.72
CA ALA A 408 7.48 32.23 8.72
C ALA A 408 8.72 31.40 9.02
N THR A 409 9.80 32.05 9.44
CA THR A 409 11.06 31.40 9.85
C THR A 409 10.87 30.57 11.12
N THR A 410 10.20 31.12 12.15
CA THR A 410 9.87 30.34 13.37
C THR A 410 9.04 29.10 13.05
N LEU A 411 8.03 29.21 12.17
CA LEU A 411 7.25 28.06 11.73
C LEU A 411 8.13 27.06 10.95
N LEU A 412 9.05 27.54 10.11
CA LEU A 412 9.99 26.67 9.42
C LEU A 412 10.89 25.92 10.41
N ASP A 413 11.36 26.59 11.47
CA ASP A 413 12.17 25.97 12.52
C ASP A 413 11.37 24.91 13.30
N GLU A 414 10.13 25.24 13.70
CA GLU A 414 9.21 24.30 14.35
C GLU A 414 8.94 23.07 13.48
N LEU A 415 8.68 23.27 12.19
CA LEU A 415 8.44 22.19 11.23
C LEU A 415 9.71 21.37 10.98
N SER A 416 10.86 22.04 10.90
CA SER A 416 12.16 21.38 10.71
C SER A 416 12.58 20.56 11.92
N ALA A 417 12.15 20.95 13.13
CA ALA A 417 12.35 20.20 14.35
C ALA A 417 11.52 18.89 14.38
N ILE A 418 10.46 18.78 13.58
CA ILE A 418 9.71 17.53 13.43
C ILE A 418 10.61 16.52 12.69
N PRO A 419 10.95 15.35 13.26
CA PRO A 419 11.84 14.38 12.62
C PRO A 419 11.36 13.99 11.20
N GLY A 420 12.29 13.88 10.24
CA GLY A 420 12.03 13.50 8.84
C GLY A 420 13.33 13.28 8.05
N PRO A 421 13.26 12.91 6.75
CA PRO A 421 14.47 12.71 5.94
C PRO A 421 15.26 14.02 5.80
N SER A 422 16.58 13.90 5.63
CA SER A 422 17.44 15.04 5.30
C SER A 422 17.02 15.62 3.95
N SER A 423 16.81 16.94 3.89
CA SER A 423 16.68 17.66 2.64
C SER A 423 17.96 17.47 1.81
N ASN A 424 17.82 17.23 0.51
CA ASN A 424 18.92 17.48 -0.42
C ASN A 424 18.92 18.99 -0.73
N ALA A 425 20.09 19.57 -1.01
CA ALA A 425 20.22 21.01 -1.28
C ALA A 425 19.31 21.52 -2.43
N THR A 426 18.84 20.63 -3.30
CA THR A 426 17.99 20.92 -4.45
C THR A 426 16.49 20.83 -4.19
N THR A 427 16.03 20.11 -3.16
CA THR A 427 14.60 19.89 -2.88
C THR A 427 14.38 19.93 -1.36
N PRO A 428 14.08 21.10 -0.79
CA PRO A 428 13.88 21.24 0.64
C PRO A 428 12.56 20.60 1.09
N ARG A 429 12.53 19.98 2.27
CA ARG A 429 11.32 19.38 2.84
C ARG A 429 10.24 20.42 3.15
N PHE A 430 10.66 21.59 3.58
CA PHE A 430 9.82 22.76 3.80
C PHE A 430 10.45 23.93 3.06
N HIS A 431 9.66 24.64 2.26
CA HIS A 431 10.14 25.81 1.51
C HIS A 431 9.25 27.01 1.80
N LEU A 432 9.86 28.13 2.18
CA LEU A 432 9.15 29.38 2.39
C LEU A 432 9.22 30.21 1.12
N ILE A 433 8.07 30.69 0.64
CA ILE A 433 8.01 31.63 -0.47
C ILE A 433 7.26 32.89 -0.03
N GLN A 434 7.94 34.03 -0.10
CA GLN A 434 7.28 35.31 0.09
C GLN A 434 6.49 35.68 -1.15
N ALA A 435 5.17 35.79 -1.04
CA ALA A 435 4.34 36.26 -2.14
C ALA A 435 3.14 37.02 -1.59
N ASP A 436 2.90 38.21 -2.16
CA ASP A 436 1.68 38.96 -1.94
C ASP A 436 0.56 38.37 -2.80
N MET A 437 -0.43 37.81 -2.12
CA MET A 437 -1.56 37.16 -2.77
C MET A 437 -2.55 38.15 -3.40
N SER A 438 -2.46 39.46 -3.10
CA SER A 438 -3.25 40.51 -3.75
C SER A 438 -2.79 40.83 -5.18
N SER A 439 -1.65 40.27 -5.62
CA SER A 439 -1.04 40.53 -6.92
C SER A 439 -0.98 39.26 -7.78
N LYS A 440 -1.64 39.29 -8.95
CA LYS A 440 -1.67 38.15 -9.88
C LYS A 440 -0.26 37.69 -10.34
N PRO A 441 0.67 38.58 -10.74
CA PRO A 441 2.05 38.18 -11.06
C PRO A 441 2.77 37.50 -9.90
N SER A 442 2.56 37.98 -8.67
CA SER A 442 3.14 37.40 -7.46
C SER A 442 2.61 35.98 -7.21
N VAL A 443 1.32 35.73 -7.42
CA VAL A 443 0.73 34.38 -7.37
C VAL A 443 1.35 33.45 -8.43
N GLN A 444 1.61 33.96 -9.64
CA GLN A 444 2.25 33.16 -10.69
C GLN A 444 3.70 32.81 -10.36
N ALA A 445 4.45 33.76 -9.79
CA ALA A 445 5.82 33.53 -9.33
C ALA A 445 5.86 32.50 -8.21
N LEU A 446 4.96 32.60 -7.22
CA LEU A 446 4.80 31.62 -6.13
C LEU A 446 4.65 30.19 -6.65
N VAL A 447 3.77 30.00 -7.63
CA VAL A 447 3.52 28.67 -8.21
C VAL A 447 4.70 28.17 -9.04
N SER A 448 5.32 29.05 -9.82
CA SER A 448 6.48 28.69 -10.64
C SER A 448 7.65 28.22 -9.77
N GLU A 449 7.97 28.96 -8.71
CA GLU A 449 9.02 28.58 -7.76
C GLU A 449 8.65 27.31 -6.98
N THR A 450 7.38 27.13 -6.60
CA THR A 450 6.90 25.89 -5.97
C THR A 450 7.19 24.67 -6.84
N ILE A 451 6.82 24.74 -8.12
CA ILE A 451 7.01 23.64 -9.08
C ILE A 451 8.51 23.41 -9.33
N GLU A 452 9.30 24.47 -9.47
CA GLU A 452 10.75 24.37 -9.66
C GLU A 452 11.44 23.68 -8.46
N LYS A 453 11.06 24.05 -7.23
CA LYS A 453 11.70 23.53 -6.01
C LYS A 453 11.22 22.15 -5.60
N MET A 454 9.93 21.85 -5.78
CA MET A 454 9.33 20.60 -5.31
C MET A 454 9.17 19.55 -6.42
N GLY A 455 9.20 19.94 -7.70
CA GLY A 455 9.03 19.05 -8.86
C GLY A 455 7.63 18.46 -9.04
N ARG A 456 6.74 18.61 -8.05
CA ARG A 456 5.37 18.08 -8.06
C ARG A 456 4.44 18.93 -7.19
N LEU A 457 3.14 18.91 -7.48
CA LEU A 457 2.10 19.58 -6.69
C LEU A 457 0.80 18.77 -6.66
N ASP A 458 0.54 18.09 -5.54
CA ASP A 458 -0.65 17.22 -5.38
C ASP A 458 -1.85 17.91 -4.73
N VAL A 459 -1.59 18.85 -3.81
CA VAL A 459 -2.62 19.50 -2.99
C VAL A 459 -2.32 20.98 -2.86
N VAL A 460 -3.34 21.81 -3.07
CA VAL A 460 -3.30 23.25 -2.80
C VAL A 460 -4.33 23.59 -1.73
N VAL A 461 -3.88 24.20 -0.64
CA VAL A 461 -4.77 24.77 0.39
C VAL A 461 -4.74 26.29 0.26
N SER A 462 -5.73 26.84 -0.45
CA SER A 462 -5.86 28.27 -0.69
C SER A 462 -6.56 28.95 0.49
N ASN A 463 -5.75 29.44 1.43
CA ASN A 463 -6.21 29.96 2.73
C ASN A 463 -6.17 31.49 2.86
N ALA A 464 -5.48 32.20 1.95
CA ALA A 464 -5.33 33.65 2.03
C ALA A 464 -6.70 34.36 2.11
N GLY A 465 -6.79 35.43 2.91
CA GLY A 465 -8.01 36.21 3.05
C GLY A 465 -7.82 37.44 3.92
N TRP A 466 -8.77 38.37 3.82
CA TRP A 466 -8.71 39.67 4.50
C TRP A 466 -10.11 40.19 4.87
N THR A 467 -10.15 40.99 5.93
CA THR A 467 -11.31 41.78 6.36
C THR A 467 -10.83 43.04 7.08
N ARG A 468 -11.70 44.05 7.15
CA ARG A 468 -11.74 45.00 8.25
C ARG A 468 -12.83 44.58 9.24
N ILE A 469 -12.60 44.66 10.55
CA ILE A 469 -13.62 44.33 11.56
C ILE A 469 -14.50 45.57 11.74
N THR A 470 -15.80 45.41 11.53
CA THR A 470 -16.82 46.46 11.69
C THR A 470 -17.99 45.94 12.53
N THR A 471 -18.89 46.84 12.92
CA THR A 471 -20.17 46.43 13.50
C THR A 471 -21.09 45.96 12.38
N PHE A 472 -21.34 44.65 12.28
CA PHE A 472 -22.09 44.04 11.17
C PHE A 472 -23.48 44.66 10.92
N SER A 473 -24.14 45.15 11.97
CA SER A 473 -25.47 45.78 11.91
C SER A 473 -25.46 47.29 11.61
N ASP A 474 -24.28 47.91 11.53
CA ASP A 474 -24.12 49.34 11.27
C ASP A 474 -23.81 49.55 9.78
N ILE A 475 -24.79 50.08 9.04
CA ILE A 475 -24.73 50.24 7.58
C ILE A 475 -23.65 51.25 7.14
N GLU A 476 -23.40 52.29 7.94
CA GLU A 476 -22.42 53.34 7.63
C GLU A 476 -21.00 52.77 7.59
N GLN A 477 -20.73 51.72 8.39
CA GLN A 477 -19.44 51.04 8.38
C GLN A 477 -19.26 50.06 7.22
N GLN A 478 -20.30 49.76 6.43
CA GLN A 478 -20.24 48.76 5.35
C GLN A 478 -20.06 49.35 3.95
N VAL A 479 -20.12 50.68 3.81
CA VAL A 479 -20.08 51.40 2.52
C VAL A 479 -18.70 51.99 2.21
N ASN A 480 -17.63 51.29 2.59
CA ASN A 480 -16.26 51.67 2.26
C ASN A 480 -15.76 50.87 1.04
N ASP A 481 -15.56 51.53 -0.09
CA ASP A 481 -15.20 50.88 -1.36
C ASP A 481 -13.86 50.13 -1.28
N ASP A 482 -12.86 50.69 -0.58
CA ASP A 482 -11.55 50.05 -0.42
C ASP A 482 -11.65 48.69 0.30
N ASP A 483 -12.54 48.57 1.29
CA ASP A 483 -12.81 47.29 1.95
C ASP A 483 -13.39 46.26 0.98
N TRP A 484 -14.34 46.68 0.14
CA TRP A 484 -14.98 45.83 -0.86
C TRP A 484 -13.97 45.34 -1.90
N ASP A 485 -13.20 46.26 -2.49
CA ASP A 485 -12.20 45.95 -3.50
C ASP A 485 -11.11 45.02 -2.95
N LYS A 486 -10.64 45.29 -1.73
CA LYS A 486 -9.64 44.46 -1.07
C LYS A 486 -10.18 43.09 -0.68
N CYS A 487 -11.41 43.01 -0.17
CA CYS A 487 -12.07 41.73 0.12
C CYS A 487 -12.27 40.92 -1.16
N PHE A 488 -12.75 41.51 -2.27
CA PHE A 488 -12.91 40.79 -3.53
C PHE A 488 -11.57 40.32 -4.10
N THR A 489 -10.55 41.15 -4.00
CA THR A 489 -9.21 40.80 -4.46
C THR A 489 -8.66 39.61 -3.69
N LEU A 490 -8.65 39.67 -2.34
CA LEU A 490 -8.02 38.66 -1.50
C LEU A 490 -8.88 37.41 -1.26
N ASN A 491 -10.19 37.56 -1.09
CA ASN A 491 -11.09 36.45 -0.74
C ASN A 491 -11.73 35.78 -1.97
N VAL A 492 -11.57 36.32 -3.19
CA VAL A 492 -12.18 35.76 -4.40
C VAL A 492 -11.18 35.66 -5.55
N LYS A 493 -10.70 36.80 -6.07
CA LYS A 493 -9.85 36.83 -7.28
C LYS A 493 -8.55 36.05 -7.08
N THR A 494 -7.94 36.18 -5.91
CA THR A 494 -6.72 35.44 -5.51
C THR A 494 -6.86 33.93 -5.69
N HIS A 495 -7.98 33.35 -5.25
CA HIS A 495 -8.19 31.91 -5.35
C HIS A 495 -8.37 31.45 -6.80
N MET A 496 -9.01 32.27 -7.63
CA MET A 496 -9.12 32.04 -9.07
C MET A 496 -7.75 32.11 -9.76
N TRP A 497 -6.92 33.11 -9.41
CA TRP A 497 -5.57 33.23 -9.96
C TRP A 497 -4.69 32.05 -9.57
N LEU A 498 -4.77 31.62 -8.30
CA LEU A 498 -4.01 30.47 -7.82
C LEU A 498 -4.46 29.19 -8.51
N ALA A 499 -5.78 28.93 -8.58
CA ALA A 499 -6.33 27.77 -9.28
C ALA A 499 -5.89 27.72 -10.75
N TYR A 500 -5.92 28.86 -11.45
CA TYR A 500 -5.46 28.95 -12.84
C TYR A 500 -3.96 28.67 -12.99
N ALA A 501 -3.14 29.17 -12.06
CA ALA A 501 -1.70 28.98 -12.07
C ALA A 501 -1.31 27.53 -11.73
N THR A 502 -2.04 26.85 -10.85
CA THR A 502 -1.72 25.48 -10.41
C THR A 502 -2.40 24.38 -11.22
N LYS A 503 -3.31 24.71 -12.15
CA LYS A 503 -4.16 23.73 -12.86
C LYS A 503 -3.36 22.62 -13.56
N ASP A 504 -2.26 22.95 -14.24
CA ASP A 504 -1.54 21.98 -15.05
C ASP A 504 -0.78 20.99 -14.16
N ALA A 505 -0.16 21.49 -13.09
CA ALA A 505 0.53 20.67 -12.10
C ALA A 505 -0.43 19.77 -11.31
N LEU A 506 -1.58 20.31 -10.87
CA LEU A 506 -2.61 19.52 -10.17
C LEU A 506 -3.28 18.50 -11.10
N ALA A 507 -3.50 18.82 -12.38
CA ALA A 507 -4.08 17.88 -13.32
C ALA A 507 -3.16 16.68 -13.58
N ALA A 508 -1.83 16.90 -13.59
CA ALA A 508 -0.85 15.84 -13.77
C ALA A 508 -0.86 14.80 -12.63
N THR A 509 -1.28 15.18 -11.43
CA THR A 509 -1.33 14.31 -10.24
C THR A 509 -2.75 13.90 -9.85
N GLU A 510 -3.76 14.28 -10.62
CA GLU A 510 -5.17 14.18 -10.24
C GLU A 510 -5.48 14.76 -8.84
N GLY A 511 -4.89 15.93 -8.59
CA GLY A 511 -4.76 16.57 -7.28
C GLY A 511 -6.04 17.22 -6.73
N ALA A 512 -5.88 17.88 -5.58
CA ALA A 512 -6.96 18.57 -4.87
C ALA A 512 -6.68 20.06 -4.66
N PHE A 513 -7.68 20.89 -4.94
CA PHE A 513 -7.69 22.31 -4.63
C PHE A 513 -8.73 22.59 -3.54
N ILE A 514 -8.28 23.02 -2.36
CA ILE A 514 -9.12 23.23 -1.19
C ILE A 514 -9.05 24.69 -0.79
N THR A 515 -10.18 25.37 -0.69
CA THR A 515 -10.22 26.78 -0.28
C THR A 515 -10.75 26.94 1.14
N THR A 516 -10.14 27.82 1.94
CA THR A 516 -10.68 28.21 3.25
C THR A 516 -11.68 29.36 3.10
N ALA A 517 -12.96 29.03 3.11
CA ALA A 517 -14.06 29.98 3.12
C ALA A 517 -14.40 30.39 4.58
N SER A 518 -15.68 30.52 4.93
CA SER A 518 -16.11 30.85 6.29
C SER A 518 -17.60 30.55 6.46
N VAL A 519 -18.03 30.27 7.69
CA VAL A 519 -19.45 30.23 8.05
C VAL A 519 -20.18 31.56 7.74
N ALA A 520 -19.44 32.69 7.72
CA ALA A 520 -19.95 34.00 7.31
C ALA A 520 -20.43 34.04 5.84
N GLY A 521 -19.94 33.12 4.99
CA GLY A 521 -20.43 32.95 3.62
C GLY A 521 -21.63 32.01 3.50
N VAL A 522 -22.01 31.34 4.59
CA VAL A 522 -23.13 30.36 4.64
C VAL A 522 -24.36 30.99 5.29
N LYS A 523 -24.14 31.78 6.34
CA LYS A 523 -25.18 32.58 6.99
C LYS A 523 -24.73 34.03 7.13
N PRO A 524 -25.65 35.01 7.13
CA PRO A 524 -25.32 36.41 7.38
C PRO A 524 -24.70 36.59 8.78
N SER A 525 -23.38 36.70 8.83
CA SER A 525 -22.61 36.99 10.04
C SER A 525 -21.16 37.34 9.65
N GLY A 526 -20.29 37.57 10.63
CA GLY A 526 -18.85 37.69 10.41
C GLY A 526 -18.28 39.02 10.88
N SER A 527 -17.10 39.34 10.37
CA SER A 527 -16.36 40.56 10.72
C SER A 527 -16.86 41.82 10.02
N SER A 528 -17.44 41.70 8.83
CA SER A 528 -18.05 42.79 8.05
C SER A 528 -18.92 42.24 6.92
N VAL A 529 -19.78 43.07 6.32
CA VAL A 529 -20.59 42.69 5.16
C VAL A 529 -19.74 42.38 3.91
N PRO A 530 -18.74 43.19 3.53
CA PRO A 530 -17.83 42.85 2.41
C PRO A 530 -17.18 41.47 2.57
N TYR A 531 -16.75 41.14 3.78
CA TYR A 531 -16.16 39.84 4.07
C TYR A 531 -17.16 38.70 3.92
N ALA A 532 -18.36 38.82 4.51
CA ALA A 532 -19.40 37.80 4.42
C ALA A 532 -19.80 37.52 2.97
N VAL A 533 -20.05 38.58 2.19
CA VAL A 533 -20.42 38.49 0.77
C VAL A 533 -19.30 37.85 -0.05
N THR A 534 -18.04 38.27 0.16
CA THR A 534 -16.91 37.69 -0.58
C THR A 534 -16.63 36.23 -0.18
N LYS A 535 -16.88 35.83 1.06
CA LYS A 535 -16.82 34.40 1.46
C LYS A 535 -17.96 33.58 0.85
N ALA A 536 -19.15 34.13 0.66
CA ALA A 536 -20.21 33.48 -0.11
C ALA A 536 -19.83 33.33 -1.59
N ALA A 537 -19.25 34.38 -2.18
CA ALA A 537 -18.74 34.35 -3.55
C ALA A 537 -17.60 33.31 -3.70
N GLN A 538 -16.72 33.18 -2.70
CA GLN A 538 -15.65 32.17 -2.67
C GLN A 538 -16.22 30.73 -2.66
N ILE A 539 -17.28 30.46 -1.89
CA ILE A 539 -17.96 29.15 -1.88
C ILE A 539 -18.53 28.83 -3.27
N HIS A 540 -19.14 29.82 -3.92
CA HIS A 540 -19.66 29.63 -5.27
C HIS A 540 -18.55 29.48 -6.33
N LEU A 541 -17.43 30.19 -6.16
CA LEU A 541 -16.24 30.04 -6.99
C LEU A 541 -15.69 28.62 -6.90
N ALA A 542 -15.57 28.04 -5.70
CA ALA A 542 -15.12 26.67 -5.52
C ALA A 542 -16.00 25.65 -6.27
N LYS A 543 -17.33 25.83 -6.23
CA LYS A 543 -18.28 25.02 -7.02
C LYS A 543 -18.07 25.18 -8.52
N SER A 544 -17.85 26.41 -8.99
CA SER A 544 -17.59 26.68 -10.40
C SER A 544 -16.27 26.05 -10.87
N LEU A 545 -15.22 26.16 -10.05
CA LEU A 545 -13.93 25.54 -10.28
C LEU A 545 -14.02 24.01 -10.31
N ALA A 546 -14.84 23.40 -9.45
CA ALA A 546 -15.09 21.97 -9.44
C ALA A 546 -15.68 21.46 -10.76
N VAL A 547 -16.49 22.28 -11.44
CA VAL A 547 -17.06 21.93 -12.75
C VAL A 547 -16.02 22.08 -13.85
N ILE A 548 -15.30 23.21 -13.91
CA ILE A 548 -14.42 23.51 -15.04
C ILE A 548 -13.06 22.79 -14.98
N LEU A 549 -12.62 22.36 -13.80
CA LEU A 549 -11.35 21.64 -13.62
C LEU A 549 -11.53 20.10 -13.57
N ALA A 550 -12.77 19.62 -13.60
CA ALA A 550 -13.07 18.20 -13.77
C ALA A 550 -12.69 17.71 -15.18
N PRO A 551 -12.39 16.40 -15.35
CA PRO A 551 -12.40 15.34 -14.34
C PRO A 551 -11.09 15.25 -13.53
N LYS A 552 -10.09 16.07 -13.85
CA LYS A 552 -8.72 15.88 -13.36
C LYS A 552 -8.46 16.46 -11.99
N ILE A 553 -9.14 17.54 -11.60
CA ILE A 553 -8.87 18.21 -10.31
C ILE A 553 -10.14 18.24 -9.47
N ARG A 554 -10.00 17.84 -8.21
CA ARG A 554 -11.08 17.95 -7.22
C ARG A 554 -11.01 19.32 -6.55
N VAL A 555 -12.14 20.01 -6.44
CA VAL A 555 -12.18 21.34 -5.82
C VAL A 555 -13.23 21.37 -4.73
N ASN A 556 -12.82 21.71 -3.50
CA ASN A 556 -13.74 21.80 -2.35
C ASN A 556 -13.44 23.03 -1.50
N SER A 557 -14.35 23.37 -0.60
CA SER A 557 -14.14 24.42 0.39
C SER A 557 -14.46 23.92 1.80
N ILE A 558 -13.77 24.50 2.77
CA ILE A 558 -14.15 24.41 4.19
C ILE A 558 -14.64 25.77 4.67
N SER A 559 -15.68 25.78 5.51
CA SER A 559 -16.23 26.98 6.13
C SER A 559 -16.12 26.88 7.65
N PRO A 560 -14.98 27.31 8.24
CA PRO A 560 -14.82 27.33 9.68
C PRO A 560 -15.77 28.30 10.37
N GLY A 561 -16.14 27.95 11.60
CA GLY A 561 -16.71 28.85 12.59
C GLY A 561 -15.65 29.79 13.17
N LEU A 562 -15.95 30.37 14.34
CA LEU A 562 -14.97 31.20 15.05
C LEU A 562 -13.82 30.34 15.57
N LEU A 563 -12.63 30.51 14.99
CA LEU A 563 -11.39 29.88 15.45
C LEU A 563 -10.63 30.82 16.38
N MET A 564 -10.04 30.30 17.46
CA MET A 564 -9.21 31.07 18.41
C MET A 564 -7.79 31.32 17.89
N THR A 565 -7.68 31.84 16.67
CA THR A 565 -6.43 32.34 16.08
C THR A 565 -6.21 33.80 16.47
N GLU A 566 -5.08 34.42 16.08
CA GLU A 566 -4.86 35.87 16.23
C GLU A 566 -6.05 36.71 15.75
N TRP A 567 -6.76 36.23 14.72
CA TRP A 567 -7.97 36.88 14.22
C TRP A 567 -9.14 36.76 15.21
N GLY A 568 -9.40 35.54 15.72
CA GLY A 568 -10.43 35.31 16.73
C GLY A 568 -10.20 36.08 18.03
N MET A 569 -8.93 36.28 18.39
CA MET A 569 -8.51 37.04 19.57
C MET A 569 -8.77 38.55 19.45
N LYS A 570 -9.03 39.08 18.25
CA LYS A 570 -9.44 40.49 18.06
C LYS A 570 -10.88 40.77 18.50
N PHE A 571 -11.69 39.74 18.69
CA PHE A 571 -13.06 39.91 19.19
C PHE A 571 -13.08 40.03 20.72
N PRO A 572 -13.93 40.91 21.29
CA PRO A 572 -14.16 40.99 22.73
C PRO A 572 -14.51 39.64 23.35
N GLU A 573 -14.07 39.41 24.59
CA GLU A 573 -14.36 38.16 25.32
C GLU A 573 -15.85 37.84 25.41
N SER A 574 -16.70 38.86 25.63
CA SER A 574 -18.16 38.71 25.62
C SER A 574 -18.68 38.12 24.31
N LYS A 575 -18.13 38.53 23.15
CA LYS A 575 -18.47 37.97 21.84
C LYS A 575 -17.96 36.54 21.67
N ARG A 576 -16.79 36.22 22.23
CA ARG A 576 -16.22 34.85 22.18
C ARG A 576 -17.05 33.87 23.02
N LEU A 577 -17.46 34.27 24.22
CA LEU A 577 -18.37 33.47 25.07
C LEU A 577 -19.75 33.30 24.44
N ALA A 578 -20.31 34.37 23.87
CA ALA A 578 -21.57 34.29 23.13
C ALA A 578 -21.45 33.34 21.91
N ALA A 579 -20.32 33.34 21.22
CA ALA A 579 -20.08 32.42 20.10
C ALA A 579 -20.12 30.95 20.56
N VAL A 580 -19.52 30.61 21.70
CA VAL A 580 -19.63 29.26 22.31
C VAL A 580 -21.09 28.93 22.60
N GLY A 581 -21.82 29.85 23.24
CA GLY A 581 -23.23 29.68 23.58
C GLY A 581 -24.13 29.39 22.37
N ASN A 582 -23.81 29.99 21.23
CA ASN A 582 -24.52 29.83 19.96
C ASN A 582 -24.20 28.52 19.21
N THR A 583 -23.17 27.79 19.61
CA THR A 583 -22.88 26.46 19.05
C THR A 583 -23.80 25.40 19.67
N LYS A 584 -24.10 24.33 18.92
CA LYS A 584 -24.89 23.19 19.43
C LYS A 584 -24.02 22.25 20.25
N LEU A 585 -22.76 22.09 19.85
CA LEU A 585 -21.79 21.25 20.55
C LEU A 585 -21.16 21.94 21.77
N LYS A 586 -21.55 23.19 22.07
CA LYS A 586 -21.05 23.98 23.21
C LYS A 586 -19.52 24.10 23.25
N ARG A 587 -18.91 24.12 22.07
CA ARG A 587 -17.48 24.34 21.83
C ARG A 587 -17.28 25.04 20.50
N LEU A 588 -16.19 25.78 20.40
CA LEU A 588 -15.73 26.32 19.12
C LEU A 588 -14.96 25.25 18.35
N ALA A 589 -14.95 25.39 17.02
CA ALA A 589 -14.04 24.62 16.19
C ALA A 589 -12.59 25.01 16.50
N THR A 590 -11.69 24.04 16.44
CA THR A 590 -10.25 24.29 16.54
C THR A 590 -9.58 24.25 15.17
N VAL A 591 -8.31 24.66 15.13
CA VAL A 591 -7.50 24.56 13.91
C VAL A 591 -7.25 23.10 13.54
N GLU A 592 -7.16 22.20 14.53
CA GLU A 592 -7.05 20.75 14.34
C GLU A 592 -8.33 20.18 13.73
N ASP A 593 -9.51 20.57 14.23
CA ASP A 593 -10.80 20.16 13.65
C ASP A 593 -10.86 20.51 12.15
N CYS A 594 -10.37 21.70 11.78
CA CYS A 594 -10.31 22.12 10.38
C CYS A 594 -9.26 21.34 9.57
N ALA A 595 -8.07 21.08 10.15
CA ALA A 595 -7.00 20.34 9.50
C ALA A 595 -7.42 18.89 9.16
N ASP A 596 -8.18 18.24 10.05
CA ASP A 596 -8.74 16.91 9.81
C ASP A 596 -9.71 16.91 8.62
N VAL A 597 -10.58 17.92 8.50
CA VAL A 597 -11.47 18.05 7.33
C VAL A 597 -10.68 18.32 6.05
N VAL A 598 -9.64 19.18 6.09
CA VAL A 598 -8.76 19.40 4.93
C VAL A 598 -8.11 18.10 4.49
N ARG A 599 -7.65 17.27 5.43
CA ARG A 599 -7.08 15.94 5.13
C ARG A 599 -8.11 15.05 4.42
N VAL A 600 -9.35 14.98 4.92
CA VAL A 600 -10.44 14.22 4.30
C VAL A 600 -10.72 14.69 2.87
N LEU A 601 -10.78 16.01 2.64
CA LEU A 601 -11.01 16.56 1.31
C LEU A 601 -9.81 16.33 0.37
N ALA A 602 -8.58 16.37 0.89
CA ALA A 602 -7.38 16.10 0.13
C ALA A 602 -7.33 14.65 -0.36
N THR A 603 -7.70 13.68 0.49
CA THR A 603 -7.64 12.25 0.17
C THR A 603 -8.93 11.69 -0.43
N GLY A 604 -10.07 12.36 -0.24
CA GLY A 604 -11.39 11.93 -0.71
C GLY A 604 -11.54 12.01 -2.23
N ARG A 605 -11.26 10.91 -2.94
CA ARG A 605 -11.27 10.84 -4.42
C ARG A 605 -12.63 11.09 -5.08
N SER A 606 -13.73 10.87 -4.36
CA SER A 606 -15.10 11.07 -4.88
C SER A 606 -15.76 12.35 -4.37
N VAL A 607 -15.00 13.27 -3.75
CA VAL A 607 -15.54 14.50 -3.16
C VAL A 607 -15.07 15.70 -3.98
N THR A 608 -16.00 16.40 -4.63
CA THR A 608 -15.74 17.65 -5.35
C THR A 608 -16.98 18.56 -5.30
N GLY A 609 -16.79 19.87 -5.40
CA GLY A 609 -17.82 20.90 -5.33
C GLY A 609 -18.47 21.07 -3.96
N GLN A 610 -17.92 20.46 -2.90
CA GLN A 610 -18.52 20.49 -1.58
C GLN A 610 -18.00 21.65 -0.74
N ASN A 611 -18.89 22.21 0.09
CA ASN A 611 -18.54 23.13 1.16
C ASN A 611 -18.84 22.50 2.51
N ILE A 612 -17.81 22.25 3.31
CA ILE A 612 -17.95 21.60 4.62
C ILE A 612 -17.87 22.63 5.73
N CYS A 613 -18.97 22.82 6.48
CA CYS A 613 -18.99 23.69 7.66
C CYS A 613 -18.33 23.00 8.87
N VAL A 614 -17.39 23.68 9.52
CA VAL A 614 -16.68 23.21 10.72
C VAL A 614 -16.84 24.25 11.81
N ASP A 615 -17.97 24.24 12.52
CA ASP A 615 -18.38 25.38 13.36
C ASP A 615 -19.10 25.01 14.67
N GLY A 616 -19.03 23.75 15.09
CA GLY A 616 -19.72 23.27 16.29
C GLY A 616 -21.25 23.31 16.18
N GLY A 617 -21.80 23.36 14.96
CA GLY A 617 -23.22 23.48 14.68
C GLY A 617 -23.73 24.93 14.76
N SER A 618 -22.86 25.93 14.66
CA SER A 618 -23.30 27.34 14.70
C SER A 618 -24.24 27.70 13.54
N SER A 619 -24.07 27.10 12.36
CA SER A 619 -24.80 27.41 11.15
C SER A 619 -26.14 26.69 11.00
N VAL A 620 -26.47 25.78 11.92
CA VAL A 620 -27.69 24.93 11.86
C VAL A 620 -28.69 25.25 12.96
#